data_AF-A0A4W3J4S9-F1
#
_entry.id   AF-A0A4W3J4S9-F1
#
_cell.length_a   1.000
_cell.length_b   1.000
_cell.length_c   1.000
_cell.angle_alpha   90.00
_cell.angle_beta   90.00
_cell.angle_gamma   90.00
#
_symmetry.space_group_name_H-M   'P 1'
#
loop_
_entity.id
_entity.type
_entity.pdbx_description
1 polymer ?
#
loop_
_entity_poly.entity_id
_entity_poly.type
_entity_poly.pdbx_seq_one_letter_code
_entity_poly.pdbx_strand_id
1 'polypeptide(L)'
;WGIGYSGVFGVNSEVLGLIVGYLGCIPPQWDRTHLFRVRPHKPPSAQTASPPALTRSPAGPPRIHPWSPPLSDLHAPSWGCQPQTWGTFPHKFGLQVKATLENISKLRPDGEDFRWYLKLKCANCREASDKWQYISLMESVPLKGGRSSASMVQKCKLCSRENSIDILRDTIKPYNTEDSERFKTVVHFECRGLEPVDFQPQGGFIAEGAESGTRFSEINLLEKDWTEYDEKIQKSVGVYEVTHQFVKI
;
A
#
# COMPACT_ATOMS: atom_id res chain seq x y z
N TRP A 1 -15.42 -38.69 53.70
CA TRP A 1 -15.41 -37.88 54.93
C TRP A 1 -14.82 -36.53 54.55
N GLY A 2 -15.61 -35.55 54.11
CA GLY A 2 -16.53 -34.75 54.94
C GLY A 2 -15.80 -33.46 55.39
N ILE A 3 -15.91 -32.34 54.64
CA ILE A 3 -16.55 -31.04 55.02
C ILE A 3 -15.84 -30.36 56.20
N GLY A 4 -15.41 -29.08 56.25
CA GLY A 4 -15.80 -27.76 55.72
C GLY A 4 -15.23 -26.73 56.74
N TYR A 5 -14.84 -25.48 56.44
CA TYR A 5 -15.64 -24.25 56.33
C TYR A 5 -14.62 -23.07 56.27
N SER A 6 -14.59 -22.22 55.23
CA SER A 6 -15.32 -20.94 55.03
C SER A 6 -14.62 -19.68 55.58
N GLY A 7 -14.49 -18.66 54.73
CA GLY A 7 -14.15 -17.29 55.10
C GLY A 7 -14.13 -16.37 53.88
N VAL A 8 -15.28 -15.74 53.59
CA VAL A 8 -15.52 -14.79 52.49
C VAL A 8 -15.48 -13.37 53.08
N PHE A 9 -14.87 -12.42 52.36
CA PHE A 9 -15.25 -11.00 52.41
C PHE A 9 -15.15 -10.38 51.00
N GLY A 10 -16.30 -9.95 50.45
CA GLY A 10 -16.39 -8.79 49.54
C GLY A 10 -16.17 -7.50 50.35
N VAL A 11 -16.01 -6.30 49.79
CA VAL A 11 -16.91 -5.61 48.85
C VAL A 11 -16.18 -4.41 48.17
N ASN A 12 -16.53 -4.16 46.91
CA ASN A 12 -16.75 -2.90 46.15
C ASN A 12 -15.94 -1.59 46.33
N SER A 13 -15.36 -1.18 45.18
CA SER A 13 -15.54 0.05 44.37
C SER A 13 -15.56 1.48 44.96
N GLU A 14 -14.77 2.32 44.26
CA GLU A 14 -14.82 3.78 44.05
C GLU A 14 -13.98 4.68 44.98
N VAL A 15 -13.06 5.44 44.37
CA VAL A 15 -12.99 6.92 44.34
C VAL A 15 -11.53 7.46 44.36
N LEU A 16 -11.16 8.24 43.32
CA LEU A 16 -10.07 9.24 43.19
C LEU A 16 -8.60 8.75 43.26
N GLY A 17 -7.63 9.17 42.44
CA GLY A 17 -7.54 10.19 41.40
C GLY A 17 -6.09 10.29 40.86
N LEU A 18 -5.95 10.70 39.59
CA LEU A 18 -4.94 11.61 39.00
C LEU A 18 -3.41 11.28 39.01
N ILE A 19 -2.86 11.10 37.79
CA ILE A 19 -1.59 11.60 37.17
C ILE A 19 -0.26 11.28 37.91
N VAL A 20 0.80 10.67 37.35
CA VAL A 20 1.77 11.04 36.28
C VAL A 20 2.66 9.77 36.10
N GLY A 21 2.97 9.21 34.92
CA GLY A 21 3.70 9.77 33.79
C GLY A 21 5.21 9.41 33.86
N TYR A 22 5.78 8.96 32.74
CA TYR A 22 7.20 8.66 32.44
C TYR A 22 7.78 7.28 32.78
N LEU A 23 7.91 6.43 31.75
CA LEU A 23 9.19 5.85 31.33
C LEU A 23 9.04 5.28 29.90
N GLY A 24 9.64 6.02 28.96
CA GLY A 24 9.64 5.71 27.54
C GLY A 24 10.66 4.65 27.16
N CYS A 25 10.30 3.94 26.10
CA CYS A 25 11.01 2.87 25.42
C CYS A 25 12.41 3.25 24.93
N ILE A 26 13.35 2.34 25.11
CA ILE A 26 14.69 2.33 24.51
C ILE A 26 14.57 1.81 23.07
N PRO A 27 15.08 2.50 22.03
CA PRO A 27 15.16 1.94 20.69
C PRO A 27 16.47 1.14 20.48
N PRO A 28 16.44 0.03 19.72
CA PRO A 28 17.64 -0.74 19.38
C PRO A 28 18.45 -0.07 18.24
N GLN A 29 19.78 -0.07 18.41
CA GLN A 29 20.77 0.37 17.43
C GLN A 29 20.74 -0.49 16.16
N TRP A 30 20.80 0.18 15.00
CA TRP A 30 21.07 -0.43 13.70
C TRP A 30 22.55 -0.37 13.40
N ASP A 31 23.16 -1.53 13.17
CA ASP A 31 24.54 -1.71 12.71
C ASP A 31 24.56 -1.82 11.17
N ARG A 32 25.45 -1.06 10.51
CA ARG A 32 25.68 -1.13 9.06
C ARG A 32 27.02 -1.81 8.82
N THR A 33 26.99 -3.10 8.52
CA THR A 33 28.12 -3.81 7.88
C THR A 33 27.90 -3.83 6.37
N HIS A 34 28.69 -3.04 5.64
CA HIS A 34 28.80 -3.12 4.18
C HIS A 34 29.79 -4.23 3.81
N LEU A 35 29.28 -5.27 3.14
CA LEU A 35 30.04 -6.29 2.43
C LEU A 35 30.73 -5.67 1.20
N PHE A 36 32.06 -5.59 1.20
CA PHE A 36 32.85 -5.35 -0.01
C PHE A 36 33.40 -6.66 -0.56
N ARG A 37 33.10 -6.90 -1.85
CA ARG A 37 33.51 -8.06 -2.64
C ARG A 37 34.92 -7.82 -3.22
N VAL A 38 35.87 -8.68 -2.87
CA VAL A 38 37.24 -8.71 -3.42
C VAL A 38 37.26 -9.43 -4.77
N ARG A 39 37.98 -8.89 -5.75
CA ARG A 39 38.59 -9.66 -6.86
C ARG A 39 40.10 -9.39 -6.87
N PRO A 40 40.96 -10.38 -7.15
CA PRO A 40 42.40 -10.21 -7.15
C PRO A 40 42.93 -9.92 -8.56
N HIS A 41 43.96 -9.05 -8.69
CA HIS A 41 44.91 -9.13 -9.80
C HIS A 41 46.30 -8.55 -9.41
N LYS A 42 47.28 -9.46 -9.56
CA LYS A 42 48.75 -9.46 -9.72
C LYS A 42 49.58 -8.13 -9.74
N PRO A 43 50.86 -8.14 -9.24
CA PRO A 43 51.70 -6.94 -9.07
C PRO A 43 52.65 -6.67 -10.26
N PRO A 44 53.34 -5.51 -10.28
CA PRO A 44 54.81 -5.59 -10.34
C PRO A 44 55.62 -4.48 -9.62
N SER A 45 56.85 -4.89 -9.29
CA SER A 45 58.14 -4.17 -9.24
C SER A 45 58.37 -2.89 -8.41
N ALA A 46 59.22 -3.11 -7.40
CA ALA A 46 60.19 -2.25 -6.71
C ALA A 46 60.57 -0.89 -7.33
N GLN A 47 60.73 0.12 -6.45
CA GLN A 47 61.94 0.94 -6.38
C GLN A 47 62.06 1.69 -5.03
N THR A 48 63.32 1.84 -4.65
CA THR A 48 63.94 2.26 -3.39
C THR A 48 63.84 3.76 -3.12
N ALA A 49 63.60 4.18 -1.88
CA ALA A 49 64.23 5.35 -1.23
C ALA A 49 63.74 5.56 0.22
N SER A 50 64.64 5.47 1.20
CA SER A 50 64.56 6.15 2.52
C SER A 50 64.98 7.63 2.32
N PRO A 51 64.74 8.65 3.21
CA PRO A 51 64.72 8.63 4.69
C PRO A 51 63.73 9.70 5.29
N PRO A 52 63.94 10.38 6.45
CA PRO A 52 64.53 10.03 7.75
C PRO A 52 63.52 10.10 8.93
N ALA A 53 63.97 9.67 10.11
CA ALA A 53 63.25 9.72 11.38
C ALA A 53 63.05 11.16 11.89
N LEU A 54 61.83 11.46 12.37
CA LEU A 54 61.54 12.62 13.20
C LEU A 54 60.97 12.19 14.55
N THR A 55 61.55 12.78 15.58
CA THR A 55 61.41 12.52 17.01
C THR A 55 60.03 12.91 17.54
N ARG A 56 59.45 12.05 18.39
CA ARG A 56 58.24 12.35 19.19
C ARG A 56 58.61 13.25 20.37
N SER A 57 57.99 14.42 20.45
CA SER A 57 57.82 15.17 21.72
C SER A 57 56.45 14.85 22.33
N PRO A 58 56.32 14.73 23.67
CA PRO A 58 55.05 14.43 24.30
C PRO A 58 54.13 15.67 24.35
N ALA A 59 52.85 15.47 24.01
CA ALA A 59 51.81 16.48 24.13
C ALA A 59 51.45 16.73 25.61
N GLY A 60 51.44 18.00 26.03
CA GLY A 60 50.93 18.42 27.34
C GLY A 60 49.40 18.32 27.43
N PRO A 61 48.83 18.37 28.65
CA PRO A 61 47.40 18.17 28.88
C PRO A 61 46.56 19.34 28.36
N PRO A 62 45.31 19.10 27.90
CA PRO A 62 44.44 20.16 27.40
C PRO A 62 43.93 21.06 28.53
N ARG A 63 43.91 22.38 28.29
CA ARG A 63 43.26 23.37 29.16
C ARG A 63 41.75 23.30 29.00
N ILE A 64 41.05 23.27 30.12
CA ILE A 64 39.58 23.40 30.20
C ILE A 64 39.26 24.89 30.25
N HIS A 65 38.49 25.40 29.29
CA HIS A 65 37.92 26.74 29.32
C HIS A 65 36.49 26.68 29.86
N PRO A 66 36.12 27.43 30.90
CA PRO A 66 34.75 27.51 31.37
C PRO A 66 34.08 28.72 30.73
N TRP A 67 33.16 28.50 29.78
CA TRP A 67 32.20 29.53 29.41
C TRP A 67 30.86 28.86 29.12
N SER A 68 29.99 28.88 30.13
CA SER A 68 28.57 28.59 29.97
C SER A 68 27.84 29.94 29.93
N PRO A 69 27.07 30.25 28.88
CA PRO A 69 26.27 31.47 28.85
C PRO A 69 25.04 31.36 29.78
N PRO A 70 24.54 32.51 30.29
CA PRO A 70 23.43 32.56 31.24
C PRO A 70 22.08 32.18 30.65
N LEU A 71 21.22 31.64 31.52
CA LEU A 71 20.01 30.88 31.24
C LEU A 71 18.77 31.76 31.00
N SER A 72 18.89 32.87 30.27
CA SER A 72 17.78 33.84 30.12
C SER A 72 17.27 34.08 28.70
N ASP A 73 17.90 33.53 27.64
CA ASP A 73 17.48 33.77 26.25
C ASP A 73 17.15 32.48 25.49
N LEU A 74 16.36 31.59 26.10
CA LEU A 74 15.65 30.53 25.38
C LEU A 74 14.26 31.02 25.01
N HIS A 75 14.17 31.83 23.96
CA HIS A 75 12.94 31.84 23.17
C HIS A 75 12.79 30.46 22.58
N ALA A 76 11.82 29.70 23.08
CA ALA A 76 11.42 28.42 22.50
C ALA A 76 11.14 28.66 21.02
N PRO A 77 11.89 28.03 20.09
CA PRO A 77 11.45 28.03 18.70
C PRO A 77 10.08 27.36 18.71
N SER A 78 9.06 28.10 18.30
CA SER A 78 7.71 27.57 18.06
C SER A 78 7.78 26.63 16.87
N TRP A 79 8.41 25.47 17.05
CA TRP A 79 8.14 24.30 16.26
C TRP A 79 6.70 23.96 16.59
N GLY A 80 5.79 24.49 15.76
CA GLY A 80 4.42 24.04 15.72
C GLY A 80 4.48 22.53 15.60
N CYS A 81 4.20 21.84 16.71
CA CYS A 81 4.00 20.42 16.73
C CYS A 81 2.70 20.20 15.96
N GLN A 82 2.80 20.13 14.63
CA GLN A 82 1.67 19.67 13.83
C GLN A 82 1.36 18.27 14.36
N PRO A 83 0.08 17.99 14.73
CA PRO A 83 -0.28 16.67 15.18
C PRO A 83 0.06 15.73 14.04
N GLN A 84 1.10 14.92 14.24
CA GLN A 84 1.43 13.83 13.35
C GLN A 84 0.20 12.92 13.40
N THR A 85 -0.63 13.01 12.37
CA THR A 85 -1.76 12.12 12.20
C THR A 85 -1.18 10.72 12.21
N TRP A 86 -1.60 9.91 13.19
CA TRP A 86 -1.25 8.50 13.27
C TRP A 86 -1.45 7.90 11.88
N GLY A 87 -0.33 7.53 11.25
CA GLY A 87 -0.28 7.18 9.84
C GLY A 87 -1.31 6.10 9.56
N THR A 88 -2.27 6.39 8.68
CA THR A 88 -3.23 5.38 8.24
C THR A 88 -2.46 4.35 7.47
N PHE A 89 -2.30 3.16 8.04
CA PHE A 89 -1.68 2.04 7.35
C PHE A 89 -2.45 1.79 6.05
N PRO A 90 -1.76 1.71 4.90
CA PRO A 90 -2.42 1.38 3.65
C PRO A 90 -3.10 0.02 3.78
N HIS A 91 -4.35 -0.06 3.35
CA HIS A 91 -5.11 -1.30 3.27
C HIS A 91 -5.13 -1.78 1.82
N LYS A 92 -4.98 -3.09 1.60
CA LYS A 92 -5.08 -3.67 0.27
C LYS A 92 -6.43 -4.33 0.11
N PHE A 93 -7.04 -4.09 -1.05
CA PHE A 93 -8.30 -4.71 -1.44
C PHE A 93 -8.10 -5.41 -2.78
N GLY A 94 -8.52 -6.66 -2.87
CA GLY A 94 -8.62 -7.38 -4.13
C GLY A 94 -10.02 -7.29 -4.70
N LEU A 95 -10.14 -6.84 -5.94
CA LEU A 95 -11.36 -7.00 -6.72
C LEU A 95 -11.38 -8.41 -7.30
N GLN A 96 -12.35 -9.19 -6.85
CA GLN A 96 -12.65 -10.50 -7.40
C GLN A 96 -13.82 -10.39 -8.36
N VAL A 97 -13.68 -11.01 -9.52
CA VAL A 97 -14.75 -11.12 -10.53
C VAL A 97 -15.14 -12.59 -10.66
N LYS A 98 -16.42 -12.83 -10.92
CA LYS A 98 -16.98 -14.12 -11.31
C LYS A 98 -17.87 -13.88 -12.52
N ALA A 99 -17.68 -14.69 -13.55
CA ALA A 99 -18.48 -14.70 -14.76
C ALA A 99 -18.50 -16.12 -15.35
N THR A 100 -19.52 -16.41 -16.15
CA THR A 100 -19.63 -17.63 -16.95
C THR A 100 -19.02 -17.36 -18.33
N LEU A 101 -18.02 -18.12 -18.72
CA LEU A 101 -17.33 -17.96 -20.00
C LEU A 101 -17.79 -19.03 -21.00
N GLU A 102 -18.16 -18.60 -22.20
CA GLU A 102 -18.49 -19.48 -23.32
C GLU A 102 -17.44 -19.30 -24.43
N ASN A 103 -16.70 -20.38 -24.74
CA ASN A 103 -15.71 -20.45 -25.82
C ASN A 103 -14.66 -19.32 -25.84
N ILE A 104 -14.45 -18.65 -24.70
CA ILE A 104 -13.52 -17.53 -24.56
C ILE A 104 -12.58 -17.71 -23.36
N SER A 105 -11.43 -17.06 -23.41
CA SER A 105 -10.39 -17.09 -22.38
C SER A 105 -9.65 -15.75 -22.31
N LYS A 106 -8.80 -15.62 -21.28
CA LYS A 106 -7.93 -14.46 -21.03
C LYS A 106 -8.64 -13.10 -21.05
N LEU A 107 -9.86 -13.03 -20.50
CA LEU A 107 -10.59 -11.80 -20.31
C LEU A 107 -9.80 -10.86 -19.39
N ARG A 108 -9.44 -9.67 -19.87
CA ARG A 108 -8.60 -8.71 -19.15
C ARG A 108 -8.85 -7.27 -19.61
N PRO A 109 -8.57 -6.27 -18.76
CA PRO A 109 -8.53 -4.88 -19.21
C PRO A 109 -7.46 -4.69 -20.30
N ASP A 110 -7.74 -3.86 -21.30
CA ASP A 110 -6.78 -3.47 -22.35
C ASP A 110 -6.23 -2.07 -22.07
N GLY A 111 -4.92 -1.90 -22.22
CA GLY A 111 -4.26 -0.60 -22.06
C GLY A 111 -4.11 -0.07 -20.62
N GLU A 112 -3.38 1.04 -20.50
CA GLU A 112 -3.16 1.76 -19.22
C GLU A 112 -4.25 2.82 -18.96
N ASP A 113 -5.00 3.18 -20.00
CA ASP A 113 -6.14 4.08 -19.99
C ASP A 113 -7.44 3.40 -19.57
N PHE A 114 -7.43 2.08 -19.34
CA PHE A 114 -8.56 1.33 -18.81
C PHE A 114 -9.10 1.98 -17.53
N ARG A 115 -10.42 2.14 -17.48
CA ARG A 115 -11.12 2.85 -16.41
C ARG A 115 -11.80 1.88 -15.46
N TRP A 116 -11.29 1.83 -14.23
CA TRP A 116 -11.92 1.10 -13.14
C TRP A 116 -12.98 1.97 -12.47
N TYR A 117 -14.25 1.78 -12.81
CA TYR A 117 -15.35 2.53 -12.20
C TYR A 117 -15.73 1.93 -10.84
N LEU A 118 -15.49 2.70 -9.79
CA LEU A 118 -15.66 2.29 -8.40
C LEU A 118 -16.61 3.23 -7.65
N LYS A 119 -17.35 2.64 -6.71
CA LYS A 119 -17.87 3.39 -5.56
C LYS A 119 -16.89 3.26 -4.42
N LEU A 120 -16.59 4.38 -3.78
CA LEU A 120 -15.61 4.45 -2.71
C LEU A 120 -16.28 4.96 -1.44
N LYS A 121 -15.88 4.40 -0.30
CA LYS A 121 -16.37 4.76 1.03
C LYS A 121 -15.22 5.26 1.87
N CYS A 122 -15.39 6.40 2.54
CA CYS A 122 -14.40 6.94 3.45
C CYS A 122 -14.28 6.02 4.69
N ALA A 123 -13.06 5.57 4.99
CA ALA A 123 -12.81 4.72 6.15
C ALA A 123 -13.05 5.46 7.48
N ASN A 124 -12.95 6.80 7.48
CA ASN A 124 -13.06 7.64 8.67
C ASN A 124 -14.51 7.93 9.08
N CYS A 125 -15.29 8.53 8.18
CA CYS A 125 -16.66 8.97 8.46
C CYS A 125 -17.74 8.11 7.80
N ARG A 126 -17.34 7.06 7.08
CA ARG A 126 -18.23 6.10 6.37
C ARG A 126 -19.06 6.68 5.23
N GLU A 127 -18.83 7.93 4.85
CA GLU A 127 -19.45 8.54 3.67
C GLU A 127 -19.08 7.78 2.40
N ALA A 128 -20.08 7.36 1.63
CA ALA A 128 -19.91 6.69 0.34
C ALA A 128 -20.12 7.68 -0.82
N SER A 129 -19.49 7.43 -1.96
CA SER A 129 -19.62 8.31 -3.12
C SER A 129 -20.97 8.15 -3.82
N ASP A 130 -21.70 9.25 -4.02
CA ASP A 130 -22.99 9.26 -4.75
C ASP A 130 -22.84 8.91 -6.23
N LYS A 131 -21.70 9.21 -6.83
CA LYS A 131 -21.41 8.97 -8.26
C LYS A 131 -20.31 7.93 -8.42
N TRP A 132 -20.31 7.27 -9.57
CA TRP A 132 -19.19 6.43 -9.99
C TRP A 132 -17.95 7.31 -10.20
N GLN A 133 -16.81 6.82 -9.72
CA GLN A 133 -15.50 7.44 -9.90
C GLN A 133 -14.64 6.44 -10.66
N TYR A 134 -13.96 6.86 -11.71
CA TYR A 134 -13.01 5.99 -12.38
C TYR A 134 -11.59 6.29 -11.91
N ILE A 135 -10.74 5.26 -11.92
CA ILE A 135 -9.29 5.38 -11.79
C ILE A 135 -8.64 4.59 -12.93
N SER A 136 -7.47 5.03 -13.38
CA SER A 136 -6.72 4.39 -14.47
C SER A 136 -5.22 4.37 -14.15
N LEU A 137 -4.47 3.51 -14.83
CA LEU A 137 -3.01 3.41 -14.62
C LEU A 137 -2.26 4.61 -15.20
N MET A 138 -2.86 5.31 -16.18
CA MET A 138 -2.31 6.55 -16.74
C MET A 138 -2.35 7.73 -15.77
N GLU A 139 -3.26 7.70 -14.79
CA GLU A 139 -3.39 8.77 -13.80
C GLU A 139 -2.38 8.56 -12.68
N SER A 140 -1.68 9.64 -12.31
CA SER A 140 -0.72 9.64 -11.21
C SER A 140 -0.71 11.01 -10.56
N VAL A 141 -1.22 11.07 -9.34
CA VAL A 141 -1.36 12.29 -8.55
C VAL A 141 -0.38 12.24 -7.38
N PRO A 142 0.49 13.25 -7.19
CA PRO A 142 1.45 13.26 -6.10
C PRO A 142 0.75 13.36 -4.74
N LEU A 143 1.17 12.55 -3.78
CA LEU A 143 0.68 12.59 -2.40
C LEU A 143 1.38 13.71 -1.61
N LYS A 144 0.73 14.19 -0.56
CA LYS A 144 1.35 15.11 0.41
C LYS A 144 2.66 14.53 0.94
N GLY A 145 3.73 15.32 0.85
CA GLY A 145 5.08 14.90 1.21
C GLY A 145 5.92 14.37 0.03
N GLY A 146 5.38 14.30 -1.18
CA GLY A 146 6.12 14.23 -2.45
C GLY A 146 6.91 12.96 -2.75
N ARG A 147 6.95 11.98 -1.83
CA ARG A 147 7.72 10.73 -2.01
C ARG A 147 6.96 9.63 -2.76
N SER A 148 5.66 9.78 -2.94
CA SER A 148 4.78 8.77 -3.52
C SER A 148 3.65 9.44 -4.29
N SER A 149 3.15 8.77 -5.32
CA SER A 149 1.93 9.14 -6.04
C SER A 149 0.86 8.06 -5.86
N ALA A 150 -0.34 8.34 -6.33
CA ALA A 150 -1.44 7.39 -6.40
C ALA A 150 -2.29 7.66 -7.64
N SER A 151 -3.01 6.66 -8.15
CA SER A 151 -3.95 6.83 -9.27
C SER A 151 -4.99 7.92 -9.01
N MET A 152 -5.48 8.05 -7.77
CA MET A 152 -6.41 9.12 -7.41
C MET A 152 -6.18 9.61 -5.96
N VAL A 153 -6.31 10.92 -5.78
CA VAL A 153 -6.32 11.58 -4.47
C VAL A 153 -7.58 12.45 -4.38
N GLN A 154 -8.34 12.32 -3.31
CA GLN A 154 -9.55 13.11 -3.10
C GLN A 154 -9.81 13.45 -1.64
N LYS A 155 -10.48 14.58 -1.43
CA LYS A 155 -10.92 15.04 -0.12
C LYS A 155 -12.34 14.52 0.14
N CYS A 156 -12.56 13.85 1.26
CA CYS A 156 -13.89 13.44 1.69
C CYS A 156 -14.79 14.67 1.86
N LYS A 157 -15.95 14.67 1.22
CA LYS A 157 -16.91 15.79 1.27
C LYS A 157 -17.46 16.04 2.67
N LEU A 158 -17.58 15.00 3.50
CA LEU A 158 -18.13 15.09 4.84
C LEU A 158 -17.08 15.50 5.88
N CYS A 159 -16.03 14.69 6.07
CA CYS A 159 -15.04 14.91 7.13
C CYS A 159 -13.79 15.68 6.69
N SER A 160 -13.72 16.13 5.45
CA SER A 160 -12.57 16.87 4.89
C SER A 160 -11.22 16.15 4.92
N ARG A 161 -11.18 14.86 5.27
CA ARG A 161 -9.97 14.04 5.24
C ARG A 161 -9.54 13.77 3.80
N GLU A 162 -8.25 13.95 3.52
CA GLU A 162 -7.65 13.55 2.25
C GLU A 162 -7.39 12.05 2.25
N ASN A 163 -7.82 11.39 1.18
CA ASN A 163 -7.67 9.96 0.99
C ASN A 163 -7.13 9.68 -0.41
N SER A 164 -6.52 8.52 -0.59
CA SER A 164 -6.00 8.09 -1.89
C SER A 164 -6.25 6.62 -2.16
N ILE A 165 -6.24 6.27 -3.45
CA ILE A 165 -6.31 4.91 -3.96
C ILE A 165 -5.35 4.77 -5.14
N ASP A 166 -4.62 3.66 -5.16
CA ASP A 166 -3.63 3.34 -6.18
C ASP A 166 -3.86 1.94 -6.75
N ILE A 167 -3.67 1.77 -8.06
CA ILE A 167 -3.81 0.49 -8.75
C ILE A 167 -2.46 -0.22 -8.74
N LEU A 168 -2.40 -1.43 -8.20
CA LEU A 168 -1.18 -2.23 -8.22
C LEU A 168 -1.04 -2.93 -9.56
N ARG A 169 -0.35 -2.30 -10.52
CA ARG A 169 -0.15 -2.79 -11.90
C ARG A 169 0.22 -4.28 -11.99
N ASP A 170 1.18 -4.73 -11.21
CA ASP A 170 1.72 -6.11 -11.26
C ASP A 170 0.72 -7.17 -10.78
N THR A 171 -0.42 -6.74 -10.25
CA THR A 171 -1.46 -7.62 -9.70
C THR A 171 -2.60 -7.85 -10.69
N ILE A 172 -2.61 -7.15 -11.82
CA ILE A 172 -3.62 -7.31 -12.86
C ILE A 172 -3.45 -8.68 -13.50
N LYS A 173 -4.50 -9.51 -13.42
CA LYS A 173 -4.48 -10.89 -13.93
C LYS A 173 -5.69 -11.15 -14.84
N PRO A 174 -5.49 -11.90 -15.93
CA PRO A 174 -6.61 -12.30 -16.79
C PRO A 174 -7.54 -13.28 -16.06
N TYR A 175 -8.81 -13.27 -16.43
CA TYR A 175 -9.81 -14.24 -16.04
C TYR A 175 -9.95 -15.28 -17.18
N ASN A 176 -9.63 -16.54 -16.90
CA ASN A 176 -9.51 -17.57 -17.92
C ASN A 176 -10.66 -18.58 -17.83
N THR A 177 -10.75 -19.47 -18.83
CA THR A 177 -11.77 -20.54 -18.89
C THR A 177 -11.76 -21.43 -17.65
N GLU A 178 -10.57 -21.75 -17.10
CA GLU A 178 -10.48 -22.52 -15.86
C GLU A 178 -11.10 -21.80 -14.67
N ASP A 179 -11.14 -20.47 -14.67
CA ASP A 179 -11.68 -19.67 -13.56
C ASP A 179 -13.19 -19.45 -13.66
N SER A 180 -13.82 -19.85 -14.76
CA SER A 180 -15.25 -19.67 -15.01
C SER A 180 -16.09 -20.11 -13.81
N GLU A 181 -17.13 -19.34 -13.52
CA GLU A 181 -18.06 -19.53 -12.38
C GLU A 181 -17.42 -19.45 -10.99
N ARG A 182 -16.14 -19.05 -10.88
CA ARG A 182 -15.44 -18.90 -9.59
C ARG A 182 -14.94 -17.48 -9.39
N PHE A 183 -14.98 -17.01 -8.14
CA PHE A 183 -14.38 -15.72 -7.82
C PHE A 183 -12.86 -15.78 -7.92
N LYS A 184 -12.30 -14.95 -8.80
CA LYS A 184 -10.86 -14.77 -8.95
C LYS A 184 -10.48 -13.31 -8.82
N THR A 185 -9.42 -13.05 -8.06
CA THR A 185 -8.85 -11.70 -7.95
C THR A 185 -8.20 -11.28 -9.26
N VAL A 186 -8.72 -10.22 -9.87
CA VAL A 186 -8.24 -9.67 -11.15
C VAL A 186 -7.37 -8.44 -10.99
N VAL A 187 -7.47 -7.71 -9.88
CA VAL A 187 -6.62 -6.55 -9.56
C VAL A 187 -6.61 -6.27 -8.06
N HIS A 188 -5.52 -5.71 -7.56
CA HIS A 188 -5.42 -5.15 -6.21
C HIS A 188 -5.37 -3.62 -6.22
N PHE A 189 -6.01 -3.03 -5.22
CA PHE A 189 -5.96 -1.59 -4.93
C PHE A 189 -5.24 -1.38 -3.60
N GLU A 190 -4.29 -0.44 -3.55
CA GLU A 190 -3.74 0.10 -2.30
C GLU A 190 -4.54 1.34 -1.91
N CYS A 191 -5.22 1.29 -0.77
CA CYS A 191 -6.10 2.36 -0.32
C CYS A 191 -5.60 3.00 0.98
N ARG A 192 -5.65 4.33 1.06
CA ARG A 192 -5.32 5.12 2.25
C ARG A 192 -6.53 5.98 2.61
N GLY A 193 -7.33 5.49 3.57
CA GLY A 193 -8.54 6.19 4.03
C GLY A 193 -9.79 6.02 3.14
N LEU A 194 -9.69 5.23 2.06
CA LEU A 194 -10.81 4.80 1.22
C LEU A 194 -10.96 3.28 1.26
N GLU A 195 -12.18 2.82 1.03
CA GLU A 195 -12.54 1.42 0.84
C GLU A 195 -13.39 1.34 -0.45
N PRO A 196 -13.00 0.55 -1.46
CA PRO A 196 -13.89 0.28 -2.58
C PRO A 196 -15.05 -0.59 -2.10
N VAL A 197 -16.28 -0.22 -2.49
CA VAL A 197 -17.52 -0.88 -2.03
C VAL A 197 -18.38 -1.40 -3.16
N ASP A 198 -18.19 -0.90 -4.38
CA ASP A 198 -18.91 -1.35 -5.57
C ASP A 198 -18.04 -1.15 -6.81
N PHE A 199 -18.26 -1.96 -7.83
CA PHE A 199 -17.55 -1.95 -9.10
C PHE A 199 -18.53 -2.09 -10.26
N GLN A 200 -18.40 -1.19 -11.24
CA GLN A 200 -19.13 -1.26 -12.49
C GLN A 200 -18.15 -1.55 -13.62
N PRO A 201 -18.08 -2.79 -14.13
CA PRO A 201 -17.34 -3.03 -15.36
C PRO A 201 -18.02 -2.29 -16.51
N GLN A 202 -17.23 -1.74 -17.43
CA GLN A 202 -17.74 -1.05 -18.64
C GLN A 202 -17.00 -1.61 -19.86
N GLY A 203 -16.80 -0.78 -20.90
CA GLY A 203 -15.96 -1.09 -22.06
C GLY A 203 -14.47 -1.12 -21.75
N GLY A 204 -13.70 -1.61 -22.72
CA GLY A 204 -12.23 -1.66 -22.68
C GLY A 204 -11.64 -3.01 -22.29
N PHE A 205 -12.46 -4.07 -22.21
CA PHE A 205 -11.95 -5.42 -22.04
C PHE A 205 -11.54 -6.04 -23.39
N ILE A 206 -10.57 -6.94 -23.32
CA ILE A 206 -10.19 -7.84 -24.42
C ILE A 206 -10.24 -9.28 -23.93
N ALA A 207 -10.48 -10.19 -24.86
CA ALA A 207 -10.42 -11.63 -24.62
C ALA A 207 -10.01 -12.37 -25.90
N GLU A 208 -9.76 -13.66 -25.77
CA GLU A 208 -9.32 -14.53 -26.88
C GLU A 208 -10.24 -15.76 -26.97
N GLY A 209 -10.65 -16.15 -28.17
CA GLY A 209 -11.37 -17.40 -28.40
C GLY A 209 -10.56 -18.58 -27.88
N ALA A 210 -11.17 -19.41 -27.04
CA ALA A 210 -10.45 -20.44 -26.27
C ALA A 210 -9.76 -21.48 -27.17
N GLU A 211 -10.39 -21.82 -28.30
CA GLU A 211 -9.86 -22.79 -29.28
C GLU A 211 -9.19 -22.10 -30.48
N SER A 212 -9.73 -20.97 -30.95
CA SER A 212 -9.35 -20.31 -32.19
C SER A 212 -8.19 -19.31 -32.05
N GLY A 213 -7.97 -18.79 -30.84
CA GLY A 213 -7.10 -17.64 -30.58
C GLY A 213 -7.58 -16.34 -31.23
N THR A 214 -8.83 -16.26 -31.72
CA THR A 214 -9.42 -15.03 -32.27
C THR A 214 -9.47 -13.97 -31.18
N ARG A 215 -8.90 -12.78 -31.42
CA ARG A 215 -8.94 -11.68 -30.46
C ARG A 215 -10.26 -10.95 -30.56
N PHE A 216 -10.95 -10.83 -29.44
CA PHE A 216 -12.15 -10.00 -29.28
C PHE A 216 -11.75 -8.73 -28.51
N SER A 217 -12.00 -7.57 -29.11
CA SER A 217 -11.66 -6.26 -28.56
C SER A 217 -12.90 -5.45 -28.23
N GLU A 218 -12.72 -4.41 -27.42
CA GLU A 218 -13.79 -3.47 -27.03
C GLU A 218 -14.99 -4.15 -26.34
N ILE A 219 -14.74 -5.25 -25.63
CA ILE A 219 -15.76 -5.96 -24.86
C ILE A 219 -16.30 -5.01 -23.81
N ASN A 220 -17.63 -4.82 -23.81
CA ASN A 220 -18.34 -3.98 -22.86
C ASN A 220 -19.21 -4.84 -21.95
N LEU A 221 -18.89 -4.81 -20.66
CA LEU A 221 -19.55 -5.60 -19.63
C LEU A 221 -20.49 -4.77 -18.74
N LEU A 222 -20.92 -3.58 -19.20
CA LEU A 222 -21.86 -2.72 -18.47
C LEU A 222 -23.18 -3.44 -18.15
N GLU A 223 -23.71 -4.18 -19.13
CA GLU A 223 -24.94 -4.97 -18.98
C GLU A 223 -24.71 -6.33 -18.31
N LYS A 224 -23.47 -6.62 -17.88
CA LYS A 224 -23.01 -7.88 -17.27
C LYS A 224 -23.05 -9.11 -18.17
N ASP A 225 -23.54 -8.97 -19.38
CA ASP A 225 -23.55 -10.00 -20.42
C ASP A 225 -22.98 -9.42 -21.72
N TRP A 226 -22.19 -10.22 -22.43
CA TRP A 226 -21.64 -9.91 -23.74
C TRP A 226 -21.58 -11.17 -24.59
N THR A 227 -21.92 -11.06 -25.87
CA THR A 227 -21.94 -12.18 -26.83
C THR A 227 -21.40 -11.73 -28.17
N GLU A 228 -20.68 -12.62 -28.85
CA GLU A 228 -20.23 -12.43 -30.22
C GLU A 228 -20.10 -13.80 -30.92
N TYR A 229 -19.74 -13.81 -32.20
CA TYR A 229 -19.54 -15.03 -32.97
C TYR A 229 -18.09 -15.22 -33.42
N ASP A 230 -17.53 -16.41 -33.23
CA ASP A 230 -16.20 -16.76 -33.73
C ASP A 230 -16.29 -17.46 -35.09
N GLU A 231 -16.06 -16.69 -36.15
CA GLU A 231 -16.14 -17.19 -37.53
C GLU A 231 -15.15 -18.33 -37.83
N LYS A 232 -14.03 -18.44 -37.11
CA LYS A 232 -13.03 -19.48 -37.40
C LYS A 232 -13.50 -20.86 -36.99
N ILE A 233 -14.22 -20.96 -35.88
CA ILE A 233 -14.70 -22.22 -35.30
C ILE A 233 -16.21 -22.39 -35.42
N GLN A 234 -16.91 -21.39 -35.96
CA GLN A 234 -18.36 -21.39 -36.18
C GLN A 234 -19.15 -21.65 -34.88
N LYS A 235 -18.75 -20.97 -33.79
CA LYS A 235 -19.38 -21.06 -32.47
C LYS A 235 -19.64 -19.67 -31.90
N SER A 236 -20.67 -19.56 -31.06
CA SER A 236 -20.89 -18.41 -30.18
C SER A 236 -19.78 -18.30 -29.15
N VAL A 237 -19.41 -17.07 -28.81
CA VAL A 237 -18.55 -16.74 -27.67
C VAL A 237 -19.29 -15.77 -26.75
N GLY A 238 -19.01 -15.84 -25.45
CA GLY A 238 -19.73 -14.99 -24.51
C GLY A 238 -19.11 -14.90 -23.13
N VAL A 239 -19.49 -13.83 -22.44
CA VAL A 239 -19.20 -13.57 -21.03
C VAL A 239 -20.52 -13.22 -20.38
N TYR A 240 -20.95 -14.00 -19.40
CA TYR A 240 -22.28 -13.86 -18.79
C TYR A 240 -22.22 -13.72 -17.28
N GLU A 241 -23.31 -13.20 -16.73
CA GLU A 241 -23.57 -13.12 -15.29
C GLU A 241 -22.40 -12.49 -14.51
N VAL A 242 -21.81 -11.43 -15.06
CA VAL A 242 -20.66 -10.77 -14.43
C VAL A 242 -21.06 -10.24 -13.06
N THR A 243 -20.39 -10.75 -12.05
CA THR A 243 -20.53 -10.37 -10.64
C THR A 243 -19.16 -10.11 -10.03
N HIS A 244 -19.12 -9.39 -8.92
CA HIS A 244 -17.89 -9.01 -8.28
C HIS A 244 -18.01 -9.01 -6.76
N GLN A 245 -16.87 -9.07 -6.08
CA GLN A 245 -16.74 -8.83 -4.65
C GLN A 245 -15.38 -8.23 -4.32
N PHE A 246 -15.30 -7.54 -3.20
CA PHE A 246 -14.04 -7.04 -2.65
C PHE A 246 -13.60 -7.87 -1.47
N VAL A 247 -12.34 -8.29 -1.47
CA VAL A 247 -11.70 -8.96 -0.34
C VAL A 247 -10.58 -8.09 0.22
N LYS A 248 -10.49 -7.99 1.54
CA LYS A 248 -9.34 -7.35 2.19
C LYS A 248 -8.16 -8.32 2.17
N ILE A 249 -6.98 -7.84 1.81
CA ILE A 249 -5.73 -8.61 1.68
C ILE A 249 -4.71 -8.11 2.71
#